data_AF-A0A1V3IP52-F1
#
_entry.id   AF-A0A1V3IP52-F1
#
_cell.length_a   1.000
_cell.length_b   1.000
_cell.length_c   1.000
_cell.angle_alpha   90.00
_cell.angle_beta   90.00
_cell.angle_gamma   90.00
#
_symmetry.space_group_name_H-M   'P 1'
#
loop_
_entity.id
_entity.type
_entity.pdbx_description
1 polymer ?
#
loop_
_entity_poly.entity_id
_entity_poly.type
_entity_poly.pdbx_seq_one_letter_code
_entity_poly.pdbx_strand_id
1 'polypeptide(L)'
;MQTKQIKPSTLEIIKEITRVIKYKFKDIPKYNGDFEEWFHSIQEIELTLKNHLPTIIADYLPLRKDVWKLAVKEMYGKMPFSKEYVLKNYRKITDEIPYLFYPSKRPERLIILFTGYINYESYNRFSWYFDETEKWDSDTAYLFLGDQSLHWYVGTQSNPQMNIYKKIIMNTLDTLNLSPDKAYSIGASMGGYAAILFATICGLKGAISVHPQLCRKSSERYHLDNWKRKFSECGSNFIDLEDIILKYPYTPSIYLEVGRHPADEAGLEEFIKSINSKNSLFILKRIDTPQHETKNPSKNFIEDTIKFFETQ
;
A
#
# COMPACT_ATOMS: atom_id res chain seq x y z
N MET A 1 12.55 50.94 -12.68
CA MET A 1 11.83 50.06 -11.72
C MET A 1 11.56 48.73 -12.42
N GLN A 2 12.18 47.63 -12.01
CA GLN A 2 11.81 46.31 -12.54
C GLN A 2 10.51 45.87 -11.89
N THR A 3 9.44 45.76 -12.68
CA THR A 3 8.19 45.14 -12.24
C THR A 3 8.45 43.67 -11.92
N LYS A 4 8.27 43.29 -10.65
CA LYS A 4 8.41 41.91 -10.18
C LYS A 4 7.37 41.05 -10.89
N GLN A 5 7.79 40.22 -11.83
CA GLN A 5 6.90 39.34 -12.58
C GLN A 5 6.28 38.33 -11.60
N ILE A 6 4.95 38.33 -11.49
CA ILE A 6 4.23 37.44 -10.56
C ILE A 6 4.23 36.03 -11.16
N LYS A 7 4.80 35.07 -10.44
CA LYS A 7 4.82 33.66 -10.85
C LYS A 7 3.39 33.09 -10.87
N PRO A 8 2.93 32.46 -11.96
CA PRO A 8 1.62 31.82 -11.98
C PRO A 8 1.60 30.61 -11.05
N SER A 9 0.48 30.41 -10.36
CA SER A 9 0.21 29.23 -9.55
C SER A 9 -0.05 28.00 -10.42
N THR A 10 0.14 26.80 -9.86
CA THR A 10 -0.18 25.54 -10.57
C THR A 10 -1.64 25.48 -11.00
N LEU A 11 -2.56 26.04 -10.20
CA LEU A 11 -3.98 26.08 -10.55
C LEU A 11 -4.26 26.98 -11.77
N GLU A 12 -3.60 28.14 -11.87
CA GLU A 12 -3.72 29.03 -13.03
C GLU A 12 -3.18 28.37 -14.30
N ILE A 13 -2.02 27.69 -14.20
CA ILE A 13 -1.45 26.91 -15.30
C ILE A 13 -2.43 25.84 -15.77
N ILE A 14 -2.99 25.04 -14.85
CA ILE A 14 -3.94 23.96 -15.16
C ILE A 14 -5.20 24.49 -15.85
N LYS A 15 -5.81 25.55 -15.30
CA LYS A 15 -7.02 26.16 -15.85
C LYS A 15 -6.80 26.64 -17.27
N GLU A 16 -5.70 27.34 -17.51
CA GLU A 16 -5.42 27.92 -18.82
C GLU A 16 -5.11 26.85 -19.88
N ILE A 17 -4.29 25.87 -19.54
CA ILE A 17 -3.98 24.75 -20.44
C ILE A 17 -5.24 23.95 -20.78
N THR A 18 -6.06 23.64 -19.76
CA THR A 18 -7.35 22.97 -19.95
C THR A 18 -8.27 23.76 -20.88
N ARG A 19 -8.33 25.08 -20.70
CA ARG A 19 -9.09 25.98 -21.57
C ARG A 19 -8.59 25.87 -23.01
N VAL A 20 -7.29 26.09 -23.25
CA VAL A 20 -6.72 26.08 -24.60
C VAL A 20 -6.92 24.73 -25.28
N ILE A 21 -6.66 23.61 -24.59
CA ILE A 21 -6.89 22.26 -25.09
C ILE A 21 -8.35 22.08 -25.54
N LYS A 22 -9.31 22.36 -24.66
CA LYS A 22 -10.75 22.17 -24.95
C LYS A 22 -11.23 22.99 -26.15
N TYR A 23 -10.67 24.18 -26.39
CA TYR A 23 -11.12 25.07 -27.46
C TYR A 23 -10.35 24.92 -28.78
N LYS A 24 -9.04 24.61 -28.72
CA LYS A 24 -8.14 24.65 -29.89
C LYS A 24 -7.70 23.28 -30.38
N PHE A 25 -7.80 22.24 -29.56
CA PHE A 25 -7.28 20.91 -29.88
C PHE A 25 -8.36 19.83 -29.69
N LYS A 26 -9.40 19.90 -30.53
CA LYS A 26 -10.55 18.98 -30.46
C LYS A 26 -10.21 17.54 -30.83
N ASP A 27 -9.09 17.33 -31.53
CA ASP A 27 -8.64 16.03 -32.01
C ASP A 27 -7.84 15.24 -30.96
N ILE A 28 -7.53 15.83 -29.79
CA ILE A 28 -6.87 15.09 -28.72
C ILE A 28 -7.81 13.99 -28.22
N PRO A 29 -7.34 12.74 -28.08
CA PRO A 29 -8.15 11.66 -27.56
C PRO A 29 -8.67 12.00 -26.15
N LYS A 30 -9.92 11.62 -25.90
CA LYS A 30 -10.47 11.67 -24.54
C LYS A 30 -9.70 10.70 -23.65
N TYR A 31 -9.49 11.07 -22.39
CA TYR A 31 -8.86 10.17 -21.43
C TYR A 31 -9.72 8.92 -21.20
N ASN A 32 -9.16 7.76 -21.55
CA ASN A 32 -9.81 6.44 -21.50
C ASN A 32 -9.37 5.59 -20.29
N GLY A 33 -8.43 6.08 -19.48
CA GLY A 33 -7.80 5.34 -18.38
C GLY A 33 -6.30 5.15 -18.57
N ASP A 34 -5.79 5.22 -19.81
CA ASP A 34 -4.34 5.16 -20.09
C ASP A 34 -3.74 6.57 -20.12
N PHE A 35 -3.03 6.92 -19.05
CA PHE A 35 -2.39 8.23 -18.96
C PHE A 35 -1.19 8.36 -19.86
N GLU A 36 -0.45 7.28 -20.12
CA GLU A 36 0.77 7.35 -20.93
C GLU A 36 0.42 7.51 -22.42
N GLU A 37 -0.61 6.81 -22.90
CA GLU A 37 -1.18 7.04 -24.24
C GLU A 37 -1.66 8.48 -24.39
N TRP A 38 -2.49 8.96 -23.44
CA TRP A 38 -3.01 10.32 -23.46
C TRP A 38 -1.90 11.38 -23.40
N PHE A 39 -0.90 11.15 -22.53
CA PHE A 39 0.23 12.07 -22.36
C PHE A 39 1.09 12.13 -23.62
N HIS A 40 1.26 11.02 -24.33
CA HIS A 40 1.98 11.00 -25.62
C HIS A 40 1.30 11.92 -26.65
N SER A 41 -0.03 11.83 -26.79
CA SER A 41 -0.79 12.74 -27.68
C SER A 41 -0.64 14.22 -27.31
N ILE A 42 -0.49 14.54 -26.01
CA ILE A 42 -0.20 15.91 -25.58
C ILE A 42 1.20 16.35 -25.99
N GLN A 43 2.20 15.47 -25.88
CA GLN A 43 3.57 15.80 -26.27
C GLN A 43 3.68 16.13 -27.76
N GLU A 44 2.92 15.45 -28.62
CA GLU A 44 2.90 15.71 -30.07
C GLU A 44 2.41 17.13 -30.42
N ILE A 45 1.51 17.69 -29.61
CA ILE A 45 0.95 19.03 -29.83
C ILE A 45 1.58 20.11 -28.96
N GLU A 46 2.55 19.78 -28.10
CA GLU A 46 3.04 20.69 -27.05
C GLU A 46 3.60 22.01 -27.62
N LEU A 47 4.33 21.93 -28.72
CA LEU A 47 4.87 23.13 -29.39
C LEU A 47 3.76 24.03 -29.93
N THR A 48 2.73 23.44 -30.55
CA THR A 48 1.55 24.18 -31.03
C THR A 48 0.76 24.76 -29.86
N LEU A 49 0.62 24.00 -28.77
CA LEU A 49 -0.04 24.44 -27.54
C LEU A 49 0.68 25.67 -26.95
N LYS A 50 2.01 25.67 -26.93
CA LYS A 50 2.82 26.80 -26.47
C LYS A 50 2.47 28.11 -27.18
N ASN A 51 2.19 28.06 -28.49
CA ASN A 51 1.82 29.23 -29.29
C ASN A 51 0.43 29.79 -28.99
N HIS A 52 -0.42 29.03 -28.28
CA HIS A 52 -1.77 29.43 -27.90
C HIS A 52 -1.90 29.83 -26.43
N LEU A 53 -0.84 29.69 -25.64
CA LEU A 53 -0.81 30.05 -24.22
C LEU A 53 -0.29 31.48 -24.02
N PRO A 54 -0.76 32.19 -22.98
CA PRO A 54 -0.10 33.43 -22.53
C PRO A 54 1.39 33.18 -22.28
N THR A 55 2.25 34.12 -22.67
CA THR A 55 3.72 33.97 -22.54
C THR A 55 4.14 33.51 -21.15
N ILE A 56 3.54 34.08 -20.12
CA ILE A 56 3.82 33.75 -18.72
C ILE A 56 3.55 32.29 -18.33
N ILE A 57 2.68 31.57 -19.08
CA ILE A 57 2.40 30.14 -18.88
C ILE A 57 3.19 29.30 -19.90
N ALA A 58 3.32 29.79 -21.14
CA ALA A 58 4.10 29.15 -22.19
C ALA A 58 5.57 28.91 -21.79
N ASP A 59 6.13 29.81 -20.98
CA ASP A 59 7.51 29.71 -20.46
C ASP A 59 7.71 28.56 -19.46
N TYR A 60 6.63 27.92 -18.98
CA TYR A 60 6.68 26.76 -18.07
C TYR A 60 6.63 25.42 -18.80
N LEU A 61 6.51 25.39 -20.13
CA LEU A 61 6.55 24.15 -20.91
C LEU A 61 8.01 23.71 -21.17
N PRO A 62 8.31 22.40 -21.09
CA PRO A 62 7.40 21.28 -20.81
C PRO A 62 7.00 21.18 -19.34
N LEU A 63 5.74 20.82 -19.07
CA LEU A 63 5.27 20.58 -17.71
C LEU A 63 5.59 19.17 -17.22
N ARG A 64 5.78 19.03 -15.90
CA ARG A 64 5.93 17.71 -15.25
C ARG A 64 4.65 16.88 -15.41
N LYS A 65 4.80 15.55 -15.54
CA LYS A 65 3.68 14.59 -15.65
C LYS A 65 2.58 14.79 -14.61
N ASP A 66 2.92 15.08 -13.35
CA ASP A 66 1.90 15.28 -12.30
C ASP A 66 1.03 16.53 -12.53
N VAL A 67 1.55 17.58 -13.18
CA VAL A 67 0.74 18.74 -13.56
C VAL A 67 -0.25 18.36 -14.67
N TRP A 68 0.20 17.53 -15.62
CA TRP A 68 -0.67 16.99 -16.66
C TRP A 68 -1.77 16.08 -16.12
N LYS A 69 -1.48 15.24 -15.12
CA LYS A 69 -2.51 14.43 -14.44
C LYS A 69 -3.57 15.30 -13.77
N LEU A 70 -3.18 16.42 -13.16
CA LEU A 70 -4.13 17.39 -12.61
C LEU A 70 -4.96 18.07 -13.72
N ALA A 71 -4.38 18.34 -14.89
CA ALA A 71 -5.13 18.82 -16.05
C ALA A 71 -6.14 17.78 -16.57
N VAL A 72 -5.77 16.48 -16.60
CA VAL A 72 -6.73 15.39 -16.89
C VAL A 72 -7.89 15.40 -15.90
N LYS A 73 -7.60 15.55 -14.59
CA LYS A 73 -8.63 15.68 -13.56
C LYS A 73 -9.57 16.86 -13.81
N GLU A 74 -9.03 18.04 -14.09
CA GLU A 74 -9.82 19.23 -14.41
C GLU A 74 -10.67 19.06 -15.69
N MET A 75 -10.14 18.35 -16.68
CA MET A 75 -10.81 18.14 -17.96
C MET A 75 -11.93 17.12 -17.91
N TYR A 76 -11.69 15.99 -17.23
CA TYR A 76 -12.48 14.77 -17.35
C TYR A 76 -13.06 14.27 -16.03
N GLY A 77 -12.76 14.92 -14.91
CA GLY A 77 -13.21 14.49 -13.57
C GLY A 77 -12.59 13.18 -13.11
N LYS A 78 -11.50 12.73 -13.76
CA LYS A 78 -10.73 11.54 -13.40
C LYS A 78 -9.29 11.92 -13.12
N MET A 79 -8.77 11.51 -11.98
CA MET A 79 -7.38 11.68 -11.60
C MET A 79 -6.60 10.42 -11.97
N PRO A 80 -5.69 10.45 -12.96
CA PRO A 80 -4.77 9.34 -13.14
C PRO A 80 -3.89 9.17 -11.90
N PHE A 81 -3.48 7.94 -11.58
CA PHE A 81 -2.66 7.70 -10.39
C PHE A 81 -1.40 8.58 -10.35
N SER A 82 -1.23 9.32 -9.25
CA SER A 82 -0.04 10.13 -8.95
C SER A 82 0.35 9.93 -7.51
N LYS A 83 1.59 9.47 -7.26
CA LYS A 83 2.11 9.26 -5.90
C LYS A 83 2.07 10.55 -5.09
N GLU A 84 2.48 11.69 -5.67
CA GLU A 84 2.48 12.99 -4.98
C GLU A 84 1.06 13.40 -4.59
N TYR A 85 0.11 13.29 -5.52
CA TYR A 85 -1.29 13.61 -5.26
C TYR A 85 -1.89 12.70 -4.19
N VAL A 86 -1.63 11.40 -4.27
CA VAL A 86 -2.13 10.41 -3.31
C VAL A 86 -1.61 10.68 -1.91
N LEU A 87 -0.29 10.87 -1.75
CA LEU A 87 0.31 11.19 -0.45
C LEU A 87 -0.20 12.52 0.11
N LYS A 88 -0.49 13.51 -0.75
CA LYS A 88 -1.03 14.80 -0.30
C LYS A 88 -2.46 14.69 0.24
N ASN A 89 -3.31 13.86 -0.36
CA ASN A 89 -4.75 13.85 -0.07
C ASN A 89 -5.19 12.71 0.86
N TYR A 90 -4.49 11.57 0.85
CA TYR A 90 -4.92 10.34 1.52
C TYR A 90 -3.99 9.90 2.66
N ARG A 91 -2.85 10.58 2.83
CA ARG A 91 -1.95 10.33 3.96
C ARG A 91 -2.54 10.87 5.25
N LYS A 92 -2.41 10.09 6.31
CA LYS A 92 -2.79 10.39 7.69
C LYS A 92 -1.59 10.11 8.60
N ILE A 93 -1.64 10.64 9.82
CA ILE A 93 -0.63 10.38 10.85
C ILE A 93 -1.36 10.09 12.16
N THR A 94 -0.93 9.05 12.86
CA THR A 94 -1.35 8.74 14.25
C THR A 94 -0.09 8.41 15.03
N ASP A 95 0.12 9.09 16.16
CA ASP A 95 1.28 8.88 17.04
C ASP A 95 2.60 8.75 16.25
N GLU A 96 2.86 9.73 15.39
CA GLU A 96 4.05 9.83 14.51
C GLU A 96 4.17 8.78 13.39
N ILE A 97 3.29 7.79 13.33
CA ILE A 97 3.28 6.79 12.26
C ILE A 97 2.41 7.27 11.09
N PRO A 98 3.01 7.51 9.91
CA PRO A 98 2.25 7.86 8.72
C PRO A 98 1.63 6.63 8.07
N TYR A 99 0.37 6.74 7.66
CA TYR A 99 -0.33 5.70 6.92
C TYR A 99 -1.15 6.30 5.78
N LEU A 100 -1.49 5.47 4.80
CA LEU A 100 -2.40 5.85 3.72
C LEU A 100 -3.76 5.22 3.96
N PHE A 101 -4.83 5.97 3.73
CA PHE A 101 -6.18 5.45 3.84
C PHE A 101 -7.02 5.82 2.62
N TYR A 102 -7.51 4.80 1.91
CA TYR A 102 -8.53 4.97 0.89
C TYR A 102 -9.89 4.60 1.49
N PRO A 103 -10.84 5.54 1.52
CA PRO A 103 -12.14 5.31 2.14
C PRO A 103 -13.01 4.43 1.23
N SER A 104 -14.14 4.02 1.79
CA SER A 104 -15.31 3.53 1.06
C SER A 104 -16.55 4.24 1.62
N LYS A 105 -17.51 4.59 0.76
CA LYS A 105 -18.80 5.15 1.20
C LYS A 105 -19.75 4.12 1.79
N ARG A 106 -19.54 2.83 1.51
CA ARG A 106 -20.40 1.73 1.93
C ARG A 106 -19.52 0.55 2.36
N PRO A 107 -18.68 0.72 3.39
CA PRO A 107 -17.70 -0.29 3.73
C PRO A 107 -18.39 -1.55 4.26
N GLU A 108 -18.13 -2.68 3.60
CA GLU A 108 -18.46 -4.02 4.07
C GLU A 108 -17.22 -4.78 4.53
N ARG A 109 -16.03 -4.34 4.08
CA ARG A 109 -14.74 -4.89 4.49
C ARG A 109 -13.60 -3.86 4.50
N LEU A 110 -12.57 -4.18 5.28
CA LEU A 110 -11.30 -3.45 5.31
C LEU A 110 -10.16 -4.37 4.87
N ILE A 111 -9.36 -3.91 3.90
CA ILE A 111 -8.12 -4.57 3.50
C ILE A 111 -6.92 -3.77 4.01
N ILE A 112 -6.06 -4.41 4.79
CA ILE A 112 -4.89 -3.82 5.44
C ILE A 112 -3.63 -4.33 4.75
N LEU A 113 -2.88 -3.43 4.12
CA LEU A 113 -1.67 -3.78 3.36
C LEU A 113 -0.42 -3.30 4.09
N PHE A 114 0.42 -4.26 4.47
CA PHE A 114 1.71 -4.00 5.10
C PHE A 114 2.83 -3.97 4.05
N THR A 115 3.65 -2.91 4.11
CA THR A 115 4.86 -2.79 3.29
C THR A 115 5.98 -3.70 3.79
N GLY A 116 6.72 -4.29 2.84
CA GLY A 116 7.94 -5.06 3.14
C GLY A 116 9.11 -4.17 3.56
N TYR A 117 10.30 -4.75 3.64
CA TYR A 117 11.52 -4.04 4.07
C TYR A 117 11.95 -3.00 3.00
N ILE A 118 11.57 -1.73 3.18
CA ILE A 118 11.86 -0.63 2.23
C ILE A 118 12.31 0.61 3.02
N ASN A 119 13.51 1.11 2.72
CA ASN A 119 14.16 2.22 3.45
C ASN A 119 13.73 3.64 3.02
N TYR A 120 12.51 3.78 2.50
CA TYR A 120 11.91 5.06 2.13
C TYR A 120 10.38 4.98 2.24
N GLU A 121 9.71 6.13 2.31
CA GLU A 121 8.25 6.16 2.41
C GLU A 121 7.59 5.59 1.13
N SER A 122 6.99 4.42 1.30
CA SER A 122 6.26 3.70 0.27
C SER A 122 5.18 2.83 0.88
N TYR A 123 4.11 2.65 0.11
CA TYR A 123 3.00 1.79 0.47
C TYR A 123 2.90 0.67 -0.55
N ASN A 124 2.73 -0.56 -0.09
CA ASN A 124 2.68 -1.71 -0.98
C ASN A 124 1.40 -1.67 -1.84
N ARG A 125 1.53 -1.76 -3.16
CA ARG A 125 0.40 -1.93 -4.11
C ARG A 125 -0.69 -0.84 -4.05
N PHE A 126 -0.44 0.30 -3.41
CA PHE A 126 -1.42 1.39 -3.26
C PHE A 126 -1.90 2.01 -4.58
N SER A 127 -1.16 1.84 -5.69
CA SER A 127 -1.64 2.23 -7.01
C SER A 127 -2.74 1.31 -7.55
N TRP A 128 -2.78 0.04 -7.14
CA TRP A 128 -3.75 -0.94 -7.63
C TRP A 128 -5.18 -0.67 -7.18
N TYR A 129 -5.33 0.07 -6.07
CA TYR A 129 -6.59 0.31 -5.40
C TYR A 129 -7.03 1.77 -5.45
N PHE A 130 -6.34 2.61 -6.22
CA PHE A 130 -6.71 4.01 -6.36
C PHE A 130 -7.94 4.13 -7.28
N ASP A 131 -9.02 4.73 -6.77
CA ASP A 131 -10.18 5.09 -7.58
C ASP A 131 -9.93 6.44 -8.27
N GLU A 132 -9.70 6.40 -9.58
CA GLU A 132 -9.45 7.62 -10.38
C GLU A 132 -10.63 8.59 -10.36
N THR A 133 -11.86 8.12 -10.09
CA THR A 133 -13.02 9.01 -9.96
C THR A 133 -13.10 9.67 -8.58
N GLU A 134 -12.31 9.18 -7.61
CA GLU A 134 -12.30 9.58 -6.21
C GLU A 134 -13.68 9.59 -5.56
N LYS A 135 -14.61 8.79 -6.11
CA LYS A 135 -15.96 8.65 -5.56
C LYS A 135 -15.98 7.64 -4.42
N TRP A 136 -15.08 6.66 -4.45
CA TRP A 136 -14.94 5.64 -3.41
C TRP A 136 -16.25 4.88 -3.17
N ASP A 137 -16.95 4.54 -4.25
CA ASP A 137 -18.28 3.93 -4.22
C ASP A 137 -18.25 2.39 -4.01
N SER A 138 -17.04 1.79 -3.91
CA SER A 138 -16.82 0.36 -3.61
C SER A 138 -17.28 -0.01 -2.20
N ASP A 139 -17.41 -1.31 -1.95
CA ASP A 139 -17.69 -1.92 -0.63
C ASP A 139 -16.43 -2.08 0.24
N THR A 140 -15.26 -1.75 -0.28
CA THR A 140 -13.97 -2.09 0.32
C THR A 140 -13.19 -0.82 0.60
N ALA A 141 -12.80 -0.64 1.86
CA ALA A 141 -11.82 0.36 2.27
C ALA A 141 -10.41 -0.26 2.31
N TYR A 142 -9.38 0.57 2.13
CA TYR A 142 -7.99 0.13 2.13
C TYR A 142 -7.14 0.95 3.11
N LEU A 143 -6.43 0.27 3.99
CA LEU A 143 -5.47 0.84 4.93
C LEU A 143 -4.06 0.36 4.55
N PHE A 144 -3.14 1.28 4.30
CA PHE A 144 -1.76 0.93 3.97
C PHE A 144 -0.83 1.37 5.09
N LEU A 145 -0.07 0.41 5.62
CA LEU A 145 0.86 0.60 6.72
C LEU A 145 2.27 0.34 6.22
N GLY A 146 3.19 1.24 6.57
CA GLY A 146 4.61 1.10 6.28
C GLY A 146 5.41 1.34 7.54
N ASP A 147 6.38 0.46 7.81
CA ASP A 147 7.34 0.65 8.89
C ASP A 147 8.65 1.23 8.36
N GLN A 148 8.79 2.56 8.49
CA GLN A 148 9.99 3.28 8.05
C GLN A 148 11.20 3.00 8.95
N SER A 149 10.99 2.49 10.16
CA SER A 149 12.07 2.17 11.09
C SER A 149 12.69 0.80 10.80
N LEU A 150 11.98 -0.04 10.02
CA LEU A 150 12.38 -1.38 9.59
C LEU A 150 12.53 -2.37 10.77
N HIS A 151 11.60 -2.30 11.72
CA HIS A 151 11.55 -3.13 12.93
C HIS A 151 10.28 -3.96 12.97
N TRP A 152 9.88 -4.55 11.83
CA TRP A 152 8.79 -5.52 11.74
C TRP A 152 7.49 -5.06 12.40
N TYR A 153 7.22 -3.76 12.38
CA TYR A 153 6.02 -3.14 12.98
C TYR A 153 5.91 -3.31 14.50
N VAL A 154 6.97 -3.79 15.16
CA VAL A 154 7.04 -3.96 16.62
C VAL A 154 7.87 -2.87 17.28
N GLY A 155 8.75 -2.19 16.52
CA GLY A 155 9.63 -1.14 17.02
C GLY A 155 10.86 -1.68 17.76
N THR A 156 11.73 -0.78 18.22
CA THR A 156 12.90 -1.15 19.01
C THR A 156 12.52 -1.40 20.46
N GLN A 157 13.40 -2.06 21.23
CA GLN A 157 13.16 -2.31 22.66
C GLN A 157 12.92 -1.01 23.47
N SER A 158 13.56 0.09 23.08
CA SER A 158 13.38 1.41 23.69
C SER A 158 12.20 2.22 23.13
N ASN A 159 11.68 1.85 21.96
CA ASN A 159 10.55 2.52 21.30
C ASN A 159 9.59 1.48 20.69
N PRO A 160 8.78 0.80 21.51
CA PRO A 160 7.82 -0.19 21.03
C PRO A 160 6.69 0.46 20.23
N GLN A 161 6.42 -0.05 19.03
CA GLN A 161 5.44 0.53 18.10
C GLN A 161 4.22 -0.37 17.85
N MET A 162 4.24 -1.62 18.30
CA MET A 162 3.16 -2.59 18.04
C MET A 162 1.78 -2.05 18.45
N ASN A 163 1.67 -1.39 19.60
CA ASN A 163 0.40 -0.81 20.08
C ASN A 163 -0.08 0.36 19.24
N ILE A 164 0.83 1.12 18.60
CA ILE A 164 0.48 2.24 17.72
C ILE A 164 -0.16 1.70 16.43
N TYR A 165 0.47 0.70 15.80
CA TYR A 165 -0.12 0.05 14.62
C TYR A 165 -1.46 -0.62 14.93
N LYS A 166 -1.56 -1.31 16.07
CA LYS A 166 -2.84 -1.86 16.55
C LYS A 166 -3.90 -0.77 16.70
N LYS A 167 -3.57 0.36 17.32
CA LYS A 167 -4.48 1.51 17.49
C LYS A 167 -4.94 2.06 16.14
N ILE A 168 -4.04 2.19 15.15
CA ILE A 168 -4.41 2.65 13.79
C ILE A 168 -5.44 1.69 13.16
N ILE A 169 -5.19 0.38 13.26
CA ILE A 169 -6.09 -0.64 12.70
C ILE A 169 -7.46 -0.58 13.36
N MET A 170 -7.50 -0.61 14.70
CA MET A 170 -8.77 -0.61 15.45
C MET A 170 -9.55 0.68 15.24
N ASN A 171 -8.90 1.85 15.29
CA ASN A 171 -9.56 3.13 15.04
C ASN A 171 -10.12 3.22 13.61
N THR A 172 -9.45 2.59 12.64
CA THR A 172 -9.94 2.54 11.25
C THR A 172 -11.20 1.69 11.14
N LEU A 173 -11.22 0.53 11.81
CA LEU A 173 -12.42 -0.32 11.90
C LEU A 173 -13.58 0.41 12.57
N ASP A 174 -13.33 1.07 13.69
CA ASP A 174 -14.33 1.85 14.42
C ASP A 174 -14.90 2.98 13.56
N THR A 175 -14.03 3.71 12.84
CA THR A 175 -14.44 4.79 11.92
C THR A 175 -15.34 4.27 10.79
N LEU A 176 -15.09 3.04 10.33
CA LEU A 176 -15.88 2.39 9.28
C LEU A 176 -17.11 1.66 9.83
N ASN A 177 -17.29 1.62 11.15
CA ASN A 177 -18.30 0.81 11.82
C ASN A 177 -18.25 -0.67 11.40
N LEU A 178 -17.04 -1.20 11.26
CA LEU A 178 -16.76 -2.59 10.91
C LEU A 178 -16.27 -3.36 12.12
N SER A 179 -16.74 -4.60 12.29
CA SER A 179 -16.17 -5.53 13.24
C SER A 179 -14.85 -6.13 12.70
N PRO A 180 -13.94 -6.59 13.57
CA PRO A 180 -12.66 -7.18 13.14
C PRO A 180 -12.77 -8.35 12.17
N ASP A 181 -13.84 -9.15 12.23
CA ASP A 181 -14.11 -10.25 11.31
C ASP A 181 -14.49 -9.80 9.88
N LYS A 182 -14.56 -8.49 9.64
CA LYS A 182 -14.70 -7.89 8.29
C LYS A 182 -13.38 -7.36 7.73
N ALA A 183 -12.27 -7.74 8.35
CA ALA A 183 -10.97 -7.22 7.99
C ALA A 183 -9.97 -8.31 7.62
N TYR A 184 -9.10 -7.96 6.67
CA TYR A 184 -8.08 -8.85 6.11
C TYR A 184 -6.76 -8.14 6.06
N SER A 185 -5.70 -8.86 6.40
CA SER A 185 -4.33 -8.33 6.34
C SER A 185 -3.54 -9.00 5.22
N ILE A 186 -2.67 -8.23 4.58
CA ILE A 186 -1.87 -8.70 3.45
C ILE A 186 -0.47 -8.12 3.57
N GLY A 187 0.54 -8.95 3.30
CA GLY A 187 1.89 -8.45 3.17
C GLY A 187 2.86 -9.49 2.65
N ALA A 188 4.06 -9.03 2.32
CA ALA A 188 5.16 -9.89 1.91
C ALA A 188 6.43 -9.55 2.69
N SER A 189 7.30 -10.54 2.91
CA SER A 189 8.53 -10.38 3.72
C SER A 189 8.21 -9.81 5.11
N MET A 190 8.82 -8.69 5.50
CA MET A 190 8.50 -7.96 6.73
C MET A 190 6.99 -7.66 6.88
N GLY A 191 6.32 -7.31 5.78
CA GLY A 191 4.87 -7.07 5.80
C GLY A 191 4.06 -8.35 5.96
N GLY A 192 4.59 -9.50 5.50
CA GLY A 192 3.94 -10.80 5.67
C GLY A 192 3.94 -11.25 7.12
N TYR A 193 5.04 -10.98 7.85
CA TYR A 193 5.08 -11.13 9.30
C TYR A 193 4.00 -10.29 9.99
N ALA A 194 3.96 -8.99 9.65
CA ALA A 194 3.00 -8.06 10.23
C ALA A 194 1.54 -8.45 9.92
N ALA A 195 1.26 -8.95 8.71
CA ALA A 195 -0.07 -9.43 8.35
C ALA A 195 -0.55 -10.52 9.34
N ILE A 196 0.23 -11.58 9.56
CA ILE A 196 -0.14 -12.66 10.49
C ILE A 196 -0.22 -12.14 11.92
N LEU A 197 0.76 -11.35 12.36
CA LEU A 197 0.81 -10.78 13.71
C LEU A 197 -0.46 -9.96 14.00
N PHE A 198 -0.77 -8.97 13.16
CA PHE A 198 -1.90 -8.07 13.37
C PHE A 198 -3.24 -8.74 13.13
N ALA A 199 -3.35 -9.69 12.20
CA ALA A 199 -4.55 -10.52 12.08
C ALA A 199 -4.87 -11.26 13.38
N THR A 200 -3.85 -11.82 14.01
CA THR A 200 -4.02 -12.58 15.25
C THR A 200 -4.37 -11.66 16.44
N ILE A 201 -3.61 -10.59 16.68
CA ILE A 201 -3.79 -9.76 17.89
C ILE A 201 -4.96 -8.77 17.82
N CYS A 202 -5.47 -8.48 16.62
CA CYS A 202 -6.65 -7.65 16.40
C CYS A 202 -7.91 -8.47 16.14
N GLY A 203 -7.82 -9.80 15.99
CA GLY A 203 -8.97 -10.65 15.72
C GLY A 203 -9.52 -10.52 14.30
N LEU A 204 -8.67 -10.27 13.31
CA LEU A 204 -9.08 -10.07 11.92
C LEU A 204 -9.42 -11.39 11.24
N LYS A 205 -10.38 -11.42 10.31
CA LYS A 205 -10.84 -12.66 9.67
C LYS A 205 -9.76 -13.45 8.93
N GLY A 206 -8.81 -12.76 8.30
CA GLY A 206 -7.74 -13.46 7.58
C GLY A 206 -6.44 -12.71 7.37
N ALA A 207 -5.41 -13.49 7.02
CA ALA A 207 -4.09 -13.01 6.62
C ALA A 207 -3.63 -13.70 5.32
N ILE A 208 -3.14 -12.90 4.37
CA ILE A 208 -2.44 -13.36 3.16
C ILE A 208 -0.97 -12.96 3.30
N SER A 209 -0.11 -13.95 3.54
CA SER A 209 1.29 -13.74 3.85
C SER A 209 2.20 -14.41 2.82
N VAL A 210 3.14 -13.65 2.27
CA VAL A 210 4.04 -14.11 1.20
C VAL A 210 5.50 -13.98 1.66
N HIS A 211 6.20 -15.10 1.77
CA HIS A 211 7.58 -15.19 2.28
C HIS A 211 7.80 -14.45 3.62
N PRO A 212 6.97 -14.64 4.66
CA PRO A 212 7.18 -13.96 5.93
C PRO A 212 8.44 -14.45 6.65
N GLN A 213 9.03 -13.60 7.48
CA GLN A 213 9.97 -14.03 8.51
C GLN A 213 9.16 -14.58 9.68
N LEU A 214 9.01 -15.90 9.78
CA LEU A 214 8.14 -16.53 10.78
C LEU A 214 8.71 -16.44 12.20
N CYS A 215 10.04 -16.46 12.32
CA CYS A 215 10.74 -16.43 13.60
C CYS A 215 12.10 -15.72 13.51
N ARG A 216 12.76 -15.52 14.65
CA ARG A 216 14.11 -14.93 14.72
C ARG A 216 15.15 -15.63 13.85
N LYS A 217 15.06 -16.95 13.72
CA LYS A 217 15.98 -17.77 12.90
C LYS A 217 15.96 -17.34 11.44
N SER A 218 14.88 -16.73 10.94
CA SER A 218 14.83 -16.17 9.59
C SER A 218 15.92 -15.12 9.35
N SER A 219 16.20 -14.28 10.35
CA SER A 219 17.24 -13.23 10.24
C SER A 219 18.65 -13.78 10.21
N GLU A 220 18.90 -14.89 10.89
CA GLU A 220 20.21 -15.56 10.95
C GLU A 220 20.53 -16.31 9.67
N ARG A 221 19.50 -16.71 8.93
CA ARG A 221 19.60 -17.44 7.65
C ARG A 221 19.47 -16.51 6.44
N TYR A 222 19.36 -15.21 6.66
CA TYR A 222 19.42 -14.22 5.60
C TYR A 222 20.88 -13.83 5.35
N HIS A 223 21.25 -13.67 4.08
CA HIS A 223 22.65 -13.46 3.69
C HIS A 223 23.17 -12.04 4.00
N LEU A 224 22.30 -11.08 4.33
CA LEU A 224 22.68 -9.72 4.71
C LEU A 224 22.52 -9.51 6.22
N ASP A 225 23.55 -8.96 6.85
CA ASP A 225 23.58 -8.67 8.29
C ASP A 225 22.57 -7.60 8.75
N ASN A 226 21.97 -6.85 7.81
CA ASN A 226 21.03 -5.78 8.14
C ASN A 226 19.79 -6.29 8.88
N TRP A 227 19.27 -7.48 8.52
CA TRP A 227 18.14 -8.10 9.22
C TRP A 227 18.53 -8.52 10.62
N LYS A 228 19.66 -9.21 10.77
CA LYS A 228 20.16 -9.64 12.08
C LYS A 228 20.32 -8.45 13.04
N ARG A 229 20.89 -7.34 12.56
CA ARG A 229 20.99 -6.11 13.34
C ARG A 229 19.63 -5.56 13.74
N LYS A 230 18.68 -5.47 12.80
CA LYS A 230 17.33 -4.95 13.07
C LYS A 230 16.51 -5.83 14.01
N PHE A 231 16.61 -7.15 13.90
CA PHE A 231 16.00 -8.10 14.83
C PHE A 231 16.59 -7.96 16.24
N SER A 232 17.89 -7.71 16.34
CA SER A 232 18.55 -7.42 17.62
C SER A 232 18.03 -6.11 18.23
N GLU A 233 17.89 -5.04 17.43
CA GLU A 233 17.31 -3.76 17.86
C GLU A 233 15.85 -3.89 18.34
N CYS A 234 15.07 -4.79 17.75
CA CYS A 234 13.72 -5.11 18.23
C CYS A 234 13.74 -5.68 19.66
N GLY A 235 14.84 -6.33 20.08
CA GLY A 235 14.94 -6.97 21.38
C GLY A 235 13.77 -7.90 21.61
N SER A 236 13.19 -7.92 22.82
CA SER A 236 12.01 -8.72 23.16
C SER A 236 10.70 -8.33 22.46
N ASN A 237 10.67 -7.24 21.68
CA ASN A 237 9.44 -6.84 20.98
C ASN A 237 9.17 -7.67 19.73
N PHE A 238 10.20 -8.27 19.12
CA PHE A 238 9.99 -9.24 18.05
C PHE A 238 9.49 -10.55 18.67
N ILE A 239 8.34 -11.03 18.19
CA ILE A 239 7.70 -12.24 18.70
C ILE A 239 7.62 -13.24 17.56
N ASP A 240 8.06 -14.47 17.81
CA ASP A 240 7.95 -15.54 16.82
C ASP A 240 6.46 -15.86 16.59
N LEU A 241 6.07 -16.10 15.33
CA LEU A 241 4.65 -16.18 14.98
C LEU A 241 3.98 -17.43 15.56
N GLU A 242 4.72 -18.52 15.78
CA GLU A 242 4.18 -19.68 16.50
C GLU A 242 3.73 -19.32 17.92
N ASP A 243 4.48 -18.48 18.63
CA ASP A 243 4.14 -18.04 19.99
C ASP A 243 2.90 -17.15 19.98
N ILE A 244 2.76 -16.30 18.97
CA ILE A 244 1.56 -15.47 18.78
C ILE A 244 0.33 -16.34 18.54
N ILE A 245 0.41 -17.31 17.62
CA ILE A 245 -0.70 -18.21 17.33
C ILE A 245 -1.12 -19.01 18.58
N LEU A 246 -0.15 -19.54 19.32
CA LEU A 246 -0.44 -20.31 20.53
C LEU A 246 -1.05 -19.46 21.64
N LYS A 247 -0.51 -18.25 21.86
CA LYS A 247 -0.92 -17.33 22.93
C LYS A 247 -2.35 -16.82 22.81
N TYR A 248 -2.83 -16.54 21.59
CA TYR A 248 -4.14 -15.95 21.38
C TYR A 248 -5.22 -17.03 21.14
N PRO A 249 -6.43 -16.87 21.69
CA PRO A 249 -7.52 -17.83 21.49
C PRO A 249 -8.10 -17.75 20.08
N TYR A 250 -8.13 -16.55 19.51
CA TYR A 250 -8.55 -16.33 18.13
C TYR A 250 -7.41 -16.69 17.17
N THR A 251 -7.75 -17.30 16.03
CA THR A 251 -6.79 -17.62 14.99
C THR A 251 -7.40 -17.24 13.64
N PRO A 252 -6.78 -16.33 12.87
CA PRO A 252 -7.29 -15.92 11.57
C PRO A 252 -7.22 -17.07 10.55
N SER A 253 -7.99 -16.98 9.46
CA SER A 253 -7.72 -17.80 8.28
C SER A 253 -6.40 -17.35 7.65
N ILE A 254 -5.50 -18.28 7.34
CA ILE A 254 -4.15 -17.93 6.86
C ILE A 254 -3.89 -18.57 5.50
N TYR A 255 -3.57 -17.72 4.51
CA TYR A 255 -2.85 -18.13 3.32
C TYR A 255 -1.37 -17.79 3.50
N LEU A 256 -0.51 -18.79 3.33
CA LEU A 256 0.94 -18.67 3.48
C LEU A 256 1.64 -19.17 2.21
N GLU A 257 2.34 -18.29 1.51
CA GLU A 257 3.26 -18.64 0.43
C GLU A 257 4.70 -18.65 0.95
N VAL A 258 5.44 -19.74 0.72
CA VAL A 258 6.83 -19.91 1.19
C VAL A 258 7.71 -20.46 0.06
N GLY A 259 8.91 -19.90 -0.07
CA GLY A 259 9.94 -20.32 -1.02
C GLY A 259 10.92 -21.33 -0.41
N ARG A 260 11.97 -21.67 -1.18
CA ARG A 260 13.10 -22.49 -0.72
C ARG A 260 14.26 -21.66 -0.17
N HIS A 261 14.11 -20.34 -0.05
CA HIS A 261 15.14 -19.51 0.53
C HIS A 261 15.29 -19.87 2.03
N PRO A 262 16.51 -20.10 2.56
CA PRO A 262 16.70 -20.59 3.94
C PRO A 262 16.05 -19.73 5.04
N ALA A 263 15.93 -18.42 4.82
CA ALA A 263 15.24 -17.50 5.72
C ALA A 263 13.70 -17.68 5.72
N ASP A 264 13.12 -18.12 4.61
CA ASP A 264 11.66 -18.30 4.45
C ASP A 264 11.21 -19.63 5.08
N GLU A 265 12.06 -20.65 5.01
CA GLU A 265 11.79 -21.97 5.61
C GLU A 265 12.02 -21.98 7.14
N ALA A 266 12.72 -20.98 7.67
CA ALA A 266 13.03 -20.90 9.09
C ALA A 266 11.75 -20.76 9.93
N GLY A 267 11.54 -21.69 10.88
CA GLY A 267 10.37 -21.69 11.76
C GLY A 267 9.09 -22.23 11.11
N LEU A 268 9.15 -22.70 9.86
CA LEU A 268 7.95 -23.13 9.14
C LEU A 268 7.29 -24.35 9.79
N GLU A 269 8.07 -25.34 10.23
CA GLU A 269 7.53 -26.56 10.84
C GLU A 269 6.87 -26.25 12.19
N GLU A 270 7.52 -25.43 13.02
CA GLU A 270 6.98 -24.97 14.29
C GLU A 270 5.69 -24.16 14.08
N PHE A 271 5.68 -23.27 13.09
CA PHE A 271 4.49 -22.51 12.72
C PHE A 271 3.34 -23.41 12.25
N ILE A 272 3.60 -24.36 11.35
CA ILE A 272 2.59 -25.33 10.86
C ILE A 272 2.01 -26.15 12.02
N LYS A 273 2.87 -26.61 12.94
CA LYS A 273 2.41 -27.34 14.13
C LYS A 273 1.51 -26.47 15.00
N SER A 274 1.88 -25.20 15.20
CA SER A 274 1.10 -24.25 15.99
C SER A 274 -0.28 -23.98 15.38
N ILE A 275 -0.36 -23.75 14.06
CA ILE A 275 -1.63 -23.44 13.39
C ILE A 275 -2.54 -24.66 13.30
N ASN A 276 -2.00 -25.86 13.07
CA ASN A 276 -2.79 -27.10 13.05
C ASN A 276 -3.35 -27.48 14.43
N SER A 277 -2.82 -26.91 15.51
CA SER A 277 -3.40 -27.06 16.85
C SER A 277 -4.65 -26.18 17.06
N LYS A 278 -4.96 -25.30 16.11
CA LYS A 278 -6.10 -24.38 16.14
C LYS A 278 -7.15 -24.81 15.12
N ASN A 279 -8.42 -24.51 15.41
CA ASN A 279 -9.52 -24.75 14.48
C ASN A 279 -9.66 -23.57 13.50
N SER A 280 -8.68 -23.38 12.62
CA SER A 280 -8.70 -22.33 11.59
C SER A 280 -8.32 -22.88 10.22
N LEU A 281 -8.82 -22.22 9.17
CA LEU A 281 -8.40 -22.50 7.81
C LEU A 281 -6.93 -22.08 7.61
N PHE A 282 -6.12 -23.04 7.17
CA PHE A 282 -4.73 -22.79 6.80
C PHE A 282 -4.45 -23.33 5.39
N ILE A 283 -3.98 -22.46 4.50
CA ILE A 283 -3.59 -22.78 3.14
C ILE A 283 -2.10 -22.51 3.01
N LEU A 284 -1.31 -23.57 2.79
CA LEU A 284 0.12 -23.47 2.52
C LEU A 284 0.39 -23.68 1.03
N LYS A 285 1.06 -22.71 0.41
CA LYS A 285 1.62 -22.84 -0.93
C LYS A 285 3.14 -22.81 -0.86
N ARG A 286 3.78 -23.90 -1.26
CA ARG A 286 5.23 -23.94 -1.44
C ARG A 286 5.56 -23.62 -2.89
N ILE A 287 6.52 -22.73 -3.10
CA ILE A 287 7.01 -22.37 -4.43
C ILE A 287 8.50 -22.65 -4.56
N ASP A 288 8.90 -23.08 -5.75
CA ASP A 288 10.24 -23.59 -6.02
C ASP A 288 11.28 -22.48 -6.29
N THR A 289 11.22 -21.36 -5.56
CA THR A 289 12.15 -20.23 -5.71
C THR A 289 13.27 -20.28 -4.67
N PRO A 290 14.55 -20.28 -5.06
CA PRO A 290 15.65 -20.11 -4.13
C PRO A 290 15.84 -18.65 -3.70
N GLN A 291 15.25 -17.67 -4.42
CA GLN A 291 15.31 -16.25 -4.07
C GLN A 291 14.17 -15.84 -3.15
N HIS A 292 14.46 -14.93 -2.23
CA HIS A 292 13.47 -14.20 -1.45
C HIS A 292 12.80 -13.13 -2.32
N GLU A 293 11.74 -13.50 -3.07
CA GLU A 293 10.99 -12.59 -3.94
C GLU A 293 9.66 -12.15 -3.30
N THR A 294 9.15 -10.97 -3.69
CA THR A 294 7.89 -10.42 -3.13
C THR A 294 6.92 -9.92 -4.20
N LYS A 295 7.08 -10.39 -5.45
CA LYS A 295 6.24 -9.99 -6.59
C LYS A 295 4.78 -10.44 -6.42
N ASN A 296 4.56 -11.58 -5.75
CA ASN A 296 3.23 -12.09 -5.39
C ASN A 296 2.68 -11.41 -4.11
N PRO A 297 1.35 -11.41 -3.90
CA PRO A 297 0.31 -11.87 -4.82
C PRO A 297 -0.16 -10.78 -5.79
N SER A 298 -0.91 -11.17 -6.83
CA SER A 298 -1.63 -10.26 -7.73
C SER A 298 -2.91 -9.72 -7.07
N LYS A 299 -3.48 -8.64 -7.62
CA LYS A 299 -4.75 -8.07 -7.12
C LYS A 299 -5.88 -9.11 -7.15
N ASN A 300 -6.07 -9.80 -8.28
CA ASN A 300 -7.14 -10.79 -8.41
C ASN A 300 -6.98 -11.94 -7.42
N PHE A 301 -5.75 -12.43 -7.22
CA PHE A 301 -5.50 -13.48 -6.23
C PHE A 301 -5.88 -13.05 -4.82
N ILE A 302 -5.55 -11.82 -4.44
CA ILE A 302 -5.93 -11.24 -3.15
C ILE A 302 -7.45 -11.26 -2.98
N GLU A 303 -8.17 -10.71 -3.96
CA GLU A 303 -9.63 -10.59 -3.93
C GLU A 303 -10.30 -11.97 -3.87
N ASP A 304 -9.83 -12.93 -4.67
CA ASP A 304 -10.37 -14.28 -4.71
C ASP A 304 -10.10 -15.05 -3.41
N THR A 305 -8.93 -14.87 -2.80
CA THR A 305 -8.59 -15.48 -1.51
C THR A 305 -9.45 -14.89 -0.39
N ILE A 306 -9.68 -13.57 -0.39
CA ILE A 306 -10.57 -12.91 0.58
C ILE A 306 -11.99 -13.44 0.45
N LYS A 307 -12.53 -13.51 -0.78
CA LYS A 307 -13.85 -14.11 -1.02
C LYS A 307 -13.95 -15.54 -0.52
N PHE A 308 -12.90 -16.35 -0.71
CA PHE A 308 -12.86 -17.71 -0.18
C PHE A 308 -12.87 -17.75 1.35
N PHE A 309 -12.13 -16.85 2.02
CA PHE A 309 -12.21 -16.71 3.47
C PHE A 309 -13.60 -16.27 3.93
N GLU A 310 -14.28 -15.39 3.19
CA GLU A 310 -15.63 -14.92 3.51
C GLU A 310 -16.67 -16.04 3.54
N THR A 311 -16.49 -17.10 2.75
CA THR A 311 -17.41 -18.25 2.69
C THR A 311 -17.15 -19.34 3.74
N GLN A 312 -16.06 -19.24 4.51
CA GLN A 312 -15.81 -20.09 5.68
C GLN A 312 -16.37 -19.44 6.94
#